data_AF-V9VYC0-F1
#
_entry.id   AF-V9VYC0-F1
#
_cell.length_a   1.000
_cell.length_b   1.000
_cell.length_c   1.000
_cell.angle_alpha   90.00
_cell.angle_beta   90.00
_cell.angle_gamma   90.00
#
_symmetry.space_group_name_H-M   'P 1'
#
loop_
_entity.id
_entity.type
_entity.pdbx_description
1 polymer ?
#
loop_
_entity_poly.entity_id
_entity_poly.type
_entity_poly.pdbx_seq_one_letter_code
_entity_poly.pdbx_strand_id
1 'polypeptide(L)'
;MVYGDLDGLRAYAMARGNSSLGEDADVSAALQRGSDYIRFFYAANSVRTPADSDLEAAAYEAAQIEAAKPGFFNQTYTPGEAKVLTEVKGIKWTVVGNGAGDGAMTPTSTIIEAILGPYTPRSAGLGIRSLGA
;
A
#
# COMPACT_ATOMS: atom_id res chain seq x y z
N MET A 1 -1.02 11.07 -11.71
CA MET A 1 -1.60 10.16 -12.72
C MET A 1 -2.51 9.23 -11.95
N VAL A 2 -3.78 9.21 -12.31
CA VAL A 2 -4.76 8.29 -11.71
C VAL A 2 -4.72 7.00 -12.51
N TYR A 3 -4.76 5.86 -11.82
CA TYR A 3 -4.89 4.56 -12.47
C TYR A 3 -6.36 4.15 -12.45
N GLY A 4 -6.93 3.91 -13.62
CA GLY A 4 -8.35 3.58 -13.78
C GLY A 4 -9.30 4.78 -13.68
N ASP A 5 -10.59 4.49 -13.57
CA ASP A 5 -11.67 5.47 -13.47
C ASP A 5 -12.73 5.06 -12.41
N LEU A 6 -13.71 5.93 -12.18
CA LEU A 6 -14.76 5.72 -11.18
C LEU A 6 -15.67 4.54 -11.52
N ASP A 7 -16.00 4.35 -12.79
CA ASP A 7 -16.90 3.29 -13.23
C ASP A 7 -16.22 1.92 -13.09
N GLY A 8 -14.95 1.84 -13.48
CA GLY A 8 -14.08 0.67 -13.28
C GLY A 8 -13.91 0.34 -11.80
N LEU A 9 -13.65 1.33 -10.96
CA LEU A 9 -13.57 1.14 -9.50
C LEU A 9 -14.89 0.59 -8.93
N ARG A 10 -16.03 1.16 -9.31
CA ARG A 10 -17.34 0.70 -8.84
C ARG A 10 -17.65 -0.71 -9.33
N ALA A 11 -17.39 -1.01 -10.61
CA ALA A 11 -17.55 -2.35 -11.16
C ALA A 11 -16.65 -3.37 -10.45
N TYR A 12 -15.40 -2.99 -10.20
CA TYR A 12 -14.43 -3.80 -9.47
C TYR A 12 -14.88 -4.08 -8.03
N ALA A 13 -15.34 -3.06 -7.30
CA ALA A 13 -15.87 -3.21 -5.95
C ALA A 13 -17.11 -4.10 -5.90
N MET A 14 -18.06 -3.91 -6.84
CA MET A 14 -19.27 -4.72 -6.94
C MET A 14 -18.97 -6.19 -7.25
N ALA A 15 -18.03 -6.48 -8.15
CA ALA A 15 -17.61 -7.85 -8.46
C ALA A 15 -17.05 -8.59 -7.24
N ARG A 16 -16.52 -7.85 -6.25
CA ARG A 16 -15.99 -8.38 -5.00
C ARG A 16 -16.99 -8.37 -3.85
N GLY A 17 -18.22 -7.94 -4.09
CA GLY A 17 -19.29 -7.87 -3.10
C GLY A 17 -19.16 -6.71 -2.12
N ASN A 18 -18.30 -5.73 -2.41
CA ASN A 18 -18.19 -4.52 -1.60
C ASN A 18 -19.37 -3.59 -1.92
N SER A 19 -20.02 -3.03 -0.89
CA SER A 19 -21.17 -2.13 -1.03
C SER A 19 -20.81 -0.85 -1.81
N SER A 20 -21.82 -0.06 -2.20
CA SER A 20 -21.56 1.21 -2.90
C SER A 20 -20.62 2.11 -2.10
N LEU A 21 -19.55 2.58 -2.75
CA LEU A 21 -18.43 3.29 -2.13
C LEU A 21 -18.75 4.71 -1.63
N GLY A 22 -20.04 5.09 -1.59
CA GLY A 22 -20.49 6.44 -1.29
C GLY A 22 -20.59 7.37 -2.51
N GLU A 23 -20.49 8.68 -2.26
CA GLU A 23 -20.63 9.77 -3.23
C GLU A 23 -19.43 9.88 -4.18
N ASP A 24 -19.67 10.28 -5.43
CA ASP A 24 -18.62 10.31 -6.48
C ASP A 24 -17.44 11.22 -6.13
N ALA A 25 -17.68 12.35 -5.45
CA ALA A 25 -16.61 13.27 -5.06
C ALA A 25 -15.62 12.62 -4.08
N ASP A 26 -16.14 11.88 -3.10
CA ASP A 26 -15.32 11.20 -2.08
C ASP A 26 -14.58 10.00 -2.70
N VAL A 27 -15.28 9.23 -3.55
CA VAL A 27 -14.70 8.09 -4.26
C VAL A 27 -13.62 8.54 -5.24
N SER A 28 -13.80 9.68 -5.91
CA SER A 28 -12.79 10.26 -6.81
C SER A 28 -11.55 10.69 -6.04
N ALA A 29 -11.72 11.34 -4.89
CA ALA A 29 -10.62 11.71 -4.02
C ALA A 29 -9.89 10.47 -3.46
N ALA A 30 -10.63 9.41 -3.12
CA ALA A 30 -10.07 8.14 -2.68
C ALA A 30 -9.28 7.43 -3.79
N LEU A 31 -9.80 7.43 -5.02
CA LEU A 31 -9.10 6.88 -6.19
C LEU A 31 -7.80 7.62 -6.47
N GLN A 32 -7.80 8.95 -6.35
CA GLN A 32 -6.59 9.76 -6.46
C GLN A 32 -5.55 9.37 -5.41
N ARG A 33 -5.93 9.31 -4.12
CA ARG A 33 -5.01 8.92 -3.03
C ARG A 33 -4.49 7.49 -3.18
N GLY A 34 -5.37 6.55 -3.55
CA GLY A 34 -4.98 5.17 -3.82
C GLY A 34 -4.00 5.06 -4.99
N SER A 35 -4.25 5.81 -6.07
CA SER A 35 -3.34 5.86 -7.22
C SER A 35 -1.98 6.46 -6.87
N ASP A 36 -1.95 7.50 -6.05
CA ASP A 36 -0.70 8.11 -5.59
C ASP A 36 0.11 7.13 -4.75
N TYR A 37 -0.52 6.38 -3.85
CA TYR A 37 0.13 5.32 -3.09
C TYR A 37 0.76 4.26 -4.02
N ILE A 38 0.00 3.73 -4.98
CA ILE A 38 0.52 2.74 -5.94
C ILE A 38 1.67 3.32 -6.76
N ARG A 39 1.55 4.55 -7.24
CA ARG A 39 2.57 5.21 -8.06
C ARG A 39 3.88 5.37 -7.31
N PHE A 40 3.82 5.97 -6.13
CA PHE A 40 5.02 6.38 -5.40
C PHE A 40 5.65 5.24 -4.62
N PHE A 41 4.85 4.30 -4.13
CA PHE A 41 5.37 3.20 -3.31
C PHE A 41 5.73 1.97 -4.14
N TYR A 42 4.89 1.57 -5.10
CA TYR A 42 5.11 0.34 -5.88
C TYR A 42 5.69 0.61 -7.26
N ALA A 43 5.03 1.42 -8.09
CA ALA A 43 5.44 1.60 -9.49
C ALA A 43 6.86 2.20 -9.58
N ALA A 44 7.16 3.21 -8.76
CA ALA A 44 8.49 3.83 -8.68
C ALA A 44 9.61 2.89 -8.18
N ASN A 45 9.27 1.83 -7.45
CA ASN A 45 10.22 0.87 -6.88
C ASN A 45 10.16 -0.51 -7.54
N SER A 46 9.45 -0.61 -8.68
CA SER A 46 9.34 -1.86 -9.42
C SER A 46 10.65 -2.20 -10.14
N VAL A 47 11.04 -3.47 -10.11
CA VAL A 47 12.20 -4.00 -10.83
C VAL A 47 11.84 -4.34 -12.28
N ARG A 48 10.55 -4.64 -12.51
CA ARG A 48 9.96 -4.88 -13.83
C ARG A 48 8.71 -4.02 -13.95
N THR A 49 8.49 -3.43 -15.12
CA THR A 49 7.28 -2.65 -15.42
C THR A 49 6.02 -3.49 -15.19
N PRO A 50 5.15 -3.09 -14.25
CA PRO A 50 3.85 -3.73 -14.06
C PRO A 50 2.95 -3.56 -15.28
N ALA A 51 2.06 -4.51 -15.52
CA ALA A 51 1.00 -4.33 -16.51
C ALA A 51 0.02 -3.23 -16.05
N ASP A 52 -0.53 -2.47 -16.99
CA ASP A 52 -1.49 -1.41 -16.67
C ASP A 52 -2.71 -1.95 -15.90
N SER A 53 -3.19 -3.15 -16.26
CA SER A 53 -4.27 -3.84 -15.55
C SER A 53 -3.95 -4.17 -14.08
N ASP A 54 -2.67 -4.44 -13.78
CA ASP A 54 -2.24 -4.75 -12.42
C ASP A 54 -2.11 -3.45 -11.59
N LEU A 55 -1.64 -2.36 -12.20
CA LEU A 55 -1.60 -1.04 -11.57
C LEU A 55 -3.02 -0.53 -11.28
N GLU A 56 -3.93 -0.72 -12.22
CA GLU A 56 -5.35 -0.37 -12.08
C GLU A 56 -6.01 -1.18 -10.97
N ALA A 57 -5.89 -2.52 -10.99
CA ALA A 57 -6.45 -3.37 -9.94
C ALA A 57 -5.89 -3.03 -8.55
N ALA A 58 -4.58 -2.77 -8.45
CA ALA A 58 -3.96 -2.36 -7.21
C ALA A 58 -4.44 -0.97 -6.74
N ALA A 59 -4.65 -0.03 -7.66
CA ALA A 59 -5.18 1.29 -7.34
C ALA A 59 -6.62 1.23 -6.86
N TYR A 60 -7.45 0.34 -7.44
CA TYR A 60 -8.81 0.11 -6.96
C TYR A 60 -8.85 -0.50 -5.55
N GLU A 61 -7.93 -1.41 -5.23
CA GLU A 61 -7.78 -1.92 -3.87
C GLU A 61 -7.39 -0.82 -2.89
N ALA A 62 -6.39 0.00 -3.25
CA ALA A 62 -5.98 1.13 -2.43
C ALA A 62 -7.10 2.16 -2.26
N ALA A 63 -7.85 2.44 -3.33
CA ALA A 63 -8.97 3.38 -3.34
C ALA A 63 -10.10 2.95 -2.40
N GLN A 64 -10.43 1.66 -2.36
CA GLN A 64 -11.45 1.14 -1.44
C GLN A 64 -11.03 1.31 0.03
N ILE A 65 -9.75 1.11 0.34
CA ILE A 65 -9.21 1.36 1.69
C ILE A 65 -9.26 2.86 2.01
N GLU A 66 -8.88 3.72 1.06
CA GLU A 66 -8.93 5.19 1.19
C GLU A 66 -10.35 5.76 1.26
N ALA A 67 -11.33 5.07 0.68
CA ALA A 67 -12.75 5.42 0.78
C ALA A 67 -13.30 5.08 2.18
N ALA A 68 -12.89 3.94 2.74
CA ALA A 68 -13.29 3.54 4.09
C ALA A 68 -12.55 4.35 5.18
N LYS A 69 -11.29 4.71 4.95
CA LYS A 69 -10.45 5.49 5.86
C LYS A 69 -9.55 6.47 5.08
N PRO A 70 -10.04 7.70 4.84
CA PRO A 70 -9.25 8.72 4.15
C PRO A 70 -7.91 8.99 4.84
N GLY A 71 -6.84 9.01 4.04
CA GLY A 71 -5.47 9.25 4.50
C GLY A 71 -4.76 8.02 5.07
N PHE A 72 -5.33 6.82 4.92
CA PHE A 72 -4.74 5.59 5.44
C PHE A 72 -3.29 5.38 4.97
N PHE A 73 -3.02 5.55 3.67
CA PHE A 73 -1.68 5.33 3.12
C PHE A 73 -0.76 6.56 3.20
N ASN A 74 -1.30 7.72 3.55
CA ASN A 74 -0.58 8.99 3.64
C ASN A 74 -0.37 9.44 5.10
N GLN A 75 -0.46 8.52 6.05
CA GLN A 75 -0.27 8.82 7.45
C GLN A 75 1.19 9.22 7.71
N THR A 76 1.40 10.43 8.22
CA THR A 76 2.70 10.88 8.69
C THR A 76 2.99 10.26 10.06
N TYR A 77 4.25 9.91 10.30
CA TYR A 77 4.73 9.47 11.60
C TYR A 77 6.02 10.20 11.94
N THR A 78 6.23 10.44 13.22
CA THR A 78 7.54 10.89 13.74
C THR A 78 8.33 9.63 14.14
N PRO A 79 9.61 9.47 13.76
CA PRO A 79 10.37 8.25 14.09
C PRO A 79 10.37 7.86 15.57
N GLY A 80 10.28 8.83 16.49
CA GLY A 80 10.17 8.58 17.94
C GLY A 80 8.87 7.92 18.40
N GLU A 81 7.85 7.83 17.53
CA GLU A 81 6.58 7.13 17.80
C GLU A 81 6.69 5.62 17.56
N ALA A 82 7.73 5.16 16.85
CA ALA A 82 8.00 3.74 16.63
C ALA A 82 8.52 3.10 17.94
N LYS A 83 7.61 2.55 18.74
CA LYS A 83 7.95 1.83 19.97
C LYS A 83 8.12 0.35 19.68
N VAL A 84 9.29 -0.20 20.01
CA VAL A 84 9.52 -1.65 20.02
C VAL A 84 9.32 -2.15 21.45
N LEU A 85 8.32 -3.02 21.65
CA LEU A 85 8.16 -3.75 22.90
C LEU A 85 9.20 -4.86 22.96
N THR A 86 10.32 -4.61 23.66
CA THR A 86 11.46 -5.54 23.74
C THR A 86 11.29 -6.61 24.82
N GLU A 87 10.51 -6.33 25.87
CA GLU A 87 10.22 -7.27 26.94
C GLU A 87 8.88 -6.97 27.62
N VAL A 88 8.09 -8.02 27.88
CA VAL A 88 7.11 -8.05 28.96
C VAL A 88 7.50 -9.25 29.82
N LYS A 89 7.77 -9.03 31.11
CA LYS A 89 8.37 -10.00 32.05
C LYS A 89 7.98 -11.46 31.74
N GLY A 90 8.93 -12.22 31.17
CA GLY A 90 8.81 -13.67 30.93
C GLY A 90 8.50 -14.12 29.50
N ILE A 91 8.06 -13.23 28.59
CA ILE A 91 7.83 -13.57 27.18
C ILE A 91 8.72 -12.69 26.29
N LYS A 92 9.57 -13.33 25.48
CA LYS A 92 10.47 -12.67 24.54
C LYS A 92 9.94 -12.88 23.12
N TRP A 93 9.63 -11.79 22.42
CA TRP A 93 9.30 -11.80 21.00
C TRP A 93 10.51 -11.30 20.21
N THR A 94 10.95 -12.08 19.23
CA THR A 94 11.89 -11.58 18.22
C THR A 94 11.08 -10.98 17.09
N VAL A 95 11.24 -9.68 16.84
CA VAL A 95 10.63 -9.02 15.68
C VAL A 95 11.22 -9.64 14.42
N VAL A 96 10.37 -10.19 13.55
CA VAL A 96 10.78 -10.66 12.22
C VAL A 96 10.70 -9.47 11.27
N GLY A 97 11.85 -8.93 10.86
CA GLY A 97 11.97 -7.78 9.95
C GLY A 97 12.76 -6.61 10.52
N ASN A 98 13.20 -5.70 9.64
CA ASN A 98 13.90 -4.47 10.04
C ASN A 98 12.90 -3.31 10.20
N GLY A 99 12.46 -3.06 11.43
CA GLY A 99 11.57 -1.93 11.75
C GLY A 99 12.21 -0.53 11.57
N ALA A 100 13.51 -0.47 11.26
CA ALA A 100 14.24 0.76 10.95
C ALA A 100 14.50 0.96 9.45
N GLY A 101 13.96 0.10 8.58
CA GLY A 101 14.12 0.22 7.13
C GLY A 101 13.22 1.31 6.52
N ASP A 102 13.64 1.85 5.37
CA ASP A 102 12.80 2.75 4.58
C ASP A 102 11.47 2.07 4.24
N GLY A 103 10.35 2.80 4.38
CA GLY A 103 9.01 2.25 4.14
C GLY A 103 8.55 1.16 5.11
N ALA A 104 9.32 0.81 6.14
CA ALA A 104 8.93 -0.23 7.12
C ALA A 104 7.66 0.13 7.91
N MET A 105 7.37 1.43 8.02
CA MET A 105 6.17 1.96 8.69
C MET A 105 5.04 2.29 7.71
N THR A 106 5.25 2.11 6.40
CA THR A 106 4.20 2.34 5.42
C THR A 106 3.16 1.22 5.52
N PRO A 107 1.87 1.53 5.63
CA PRO A 107 0.83 0.51 5.61
C PRO A 107 0.87 -0.32 4.33
N THR A 108 0.69 -1.62 4.44
CA THR A 108 0.65 -2.56 3.30
C THR A 108 -0.65 -3.35 3.29
N SER A 109 -1.16 -3.63 2.09
CA SER A 109 -2.32 -4.51 1.87
C SER A 109 -1.85 -5.83 1.28
N THR A 110 -2.27 -6.95 1.86
CA THR A 110 -1.88 -8.29 1.38
C THR A 110 -2.32 -8.56 -0.06
N ILE A 111 -3.44 -7.96 -0.50
CA ILE A 111 -3.93 -8.10 -1.87
C ILE A 111 -3.08 -7.25 -2.83
N ILE A 112 -2.72 -6.03 -2.45
CA ILE A 112 -1.83 -5.18 -3.25
C ILE A 112 -0.46 -5.86 -3.38
N GLU A 113 0.06 -6.45 -2.31
CA GLU A 113 1.28 -7.27 -2.34
C GLU A 113 1.14 -8.51 -3.24
N ALA A 114 -0.03 -9.14 -3.31
CA ALA A 114 -0.26 -10.26 -4.20
C ALA A 114 -0.26 -9.82 -5.68
N ILE A 115 -0.86 -8.67 -5.98
CA ILE A 115 -0.94 -8.11 -7.35
C ILE A 115 0.45 -7.64 -7.81
N LEU A 116 1.14 -6.86 -6.98
CA LEU A 116 2.37 -6.16 -7.36
C LEU A 116 3.65 -6.88 -6.93
N GLY A 117 3.56 -7.89 -6.06
CA GLY A 117 4.68 -8.71 -5.59
C GLY A 117 5.53 -9.36 -6.69
N PRO A 118 4.99 -9.75 -7.87
CA PRO A 118 5.81 -10.22 -8.99
C PRO A 118 6.70 -9.14 -9.64
N TYR A 119 6.49 -7.86 -9.32
CA TYR A 119 7.20 -6.72 -9.89
C TYR A 119 8.13 -6.03 -8.88
N THR A 120 7.97 -6.32 -7.59
CA THR A 120 8.79 -5.78 -6.50
C THR A 120 9.82 -6.81 -6.01
N PRO A 121 10.96 -6.37 -5.45
CA PRO A 121 11.96 -7.29 -4.93
C PRO A 121 11.45 -8.00 -3.67
N ARG A 122 11.16 -9.29 -3.78
CA ARG A 122 10.50 -10.10 -2.73
C ARG A 122 11.38 -10.49 -1.53
N SER A 123 12.65 -10.06 -1.49
CA SER A 123 13.63 -10.49 -0.47
C SER A 123 13.97 -9.46 0.62
N ALA A 124 13.33 -8.29 0.63
CA ALA A 124 13.38 -7.37 1.74
C ALA A 124 12.14 -6.48 1.65
N GLY A 125 11.39 -6.30 2.74
CA GLY A 125 10.43 -5.18 2.79
C GLY A 125 11.15 -3.93 2.31
N LEU A 126 10.61 -3.27 1.28
CA LEU A 126 11.10 -2.09 0.53
C LEU A 126 12.38 -1.39 1.06
N GLY A 127 13.49 -2.13 1.11
CA GLY A 127 14.60 -1.78 1.99
C GLY A 127 15.85 -2.59 1.66
N ILE A 128 16.31 -2.48 0.42
CA ILE A 128 17.73 -2.59 0.09
C ILE A 128 18.07 -1.46 -0.88
N ARG A 129 18.60 -0.36 -0.33
CA ARG A 129 19.52 0.53 -1.03
C ARG A 129 20.71 0.87 -0.12
N SER A 130 21.53 -0.14 0.16
CA SER A 130 22.97 0.06 0.38
C SER A 130 23.73 -1.17 -0.11
N LEU A 131 24.08 -1.18 -1.39
CA LEU A 131 25.29 -1.85 -1.81
C LEU A 131 26.35 -0.76 -1.84
N GLY A 132 27.26 -0.82 -0.87
CA GLY A 132 28.43 0.03 -0.84
C GLY A 132 29.28 -0.16 -2.10
N ALA A 133 29.70 0.97 -2.66
CA ALA A 133 30.99 1.16 -3.29
C ALA A 133 31.53 2.49 -2.77
#